data_AF-A0A432QBX4-F1
#
_entry.id   AF-A0A432QBX4-F1
#
_cell.length_a   1.000
_cell.length_b   1.000
_cell.length_c   1.000
_cell.angle_alpha   90.00
_cell.angle_beta   90.00
_cell.angle_gamma   90.00
#
_symmetry.space_group_name_H-M   'P 1'
#
loop_
_entity.id
_entity.type
_entity.pdbx_description
1 polymer ?
#
loop_
_entity_poly.entity_id
_entity_poly.type
_entity_poly.pdbx_seq_one_letter_code
_entity_poly.pdbx_strand_id
1 'polypeptide(L)'
;MKTGYGDPARYITTLHVEEGCLHLPYTREIIRRAKLPVQVIKQGQSPEIAGQYPNNLSLGKHHLLLAENRGTFFKPCPGTREYRCCDYQVLNIGMGCPMDCVYCILQAYLNNPWMSFFV
;
A
#
# COMPACT_ATOMS: atom_id res chain seq x y z
N MET A 1 1.52 -31.32 -6.72
CA MET A 1 2.61 -30.35 -6.52
C MET A 1 1.99 -28.95 -6.41
N LYS A 2 1.58 -28.53 -5.21
CA LYS A 2 1.04 -27.18 -4.92
C LYS A 2 1.82 -26.61 -3.74
N THR A 3 3.01 -26.09 -4.01
CA THR A 3 3.86 -25.46 -2.98
C THR A 3 4.47 -24.19 -3.55
N GLY A 4 3.61 -23.27 -3.98
CA GLY A 4 3.93 -21.85 -4.01
C GLY A 4 3.18 -21.20 -2.86
N TYR A 5 3.80 -20.23 -2.18
CA TYR A 5 3.03 -19.27 -1.38
C TYR A 5 1.94 -18.69 -2.30
N GLY A 6 0.67 -18.86 -1.95
CA GLY A 6 -0.45 -18.37 -2.77
C GLY A 6 -0.38 -16.85 -2.97
N ASP A 7 -1.07 -16.35 -3.99
CA ASP A 7 -1.12 -14.92 -4.31
C ASP A 7 -1.48 -14.08 -3.07
N PRO A 8 -0.55 -13.25 -2.55
CA PRO A 8 -0.80 -12.42 -1.37
C PRO A 8 -1.92 -11.39 -1.58
N ALA A 9 -2.25 -11.03 -2.82
CA ALA A 9 -3.35 -10.11 -3.10
C ALA A 9 -4.71 -10.65 -2.62
N ARG A 10 -4.85 -11.97 -2.43
CA ARG A 10 -6.07 -12.60 -1.89
C ARG A 10 -6.42 -12.14 -0.47
N TYR A 11 -5.45 -11.58 0.27
CA TYR A 11 -5.68 -11.07 1.61
C TYR A 11 -6.33 -9.68 1.60
N ILE A 12 -6.38 -9.00 0.46
CA ILE A 12 -7.04 -7.70 0.34
C ILE A 12 -8.55 -7.92 0.32
N THR A 13 -9.26 -7.32 1.27
CA THR A 13 -10.72 -7.48 1.42
C THR A 13 -11.47 -6.19 1.15
N THR A 14 -10.81 -5.03 1.25
CA THR A 14 -11.46 -3.72 1.10
C THR A 14 -10.59 -2.76 0.30
N LEU A 15 -11.19 -2.08 -0.67
CA LEU A 15 -10.60 -0.95 -1.38
C LEU A 15 -11.09 0.35 -0.77
N HIS A 16 -10.17 1.27 -0.56
CA HIS A 16 -10.43 2.68 -0.27
C HIS A 16 -9.97 3.50 -1.47
N VAL A 17 -10.71 4.54 -1.83
CA VAL A 17 -10.36 5.39 -2.99
C VAL A 17 -10.54 6.84 -2.58
N GLU A 18 -9.49 7.65 -2.74
CA GLU A 18 -9.63 9.10 -2.59
C GLU A 18 -10.60 9.64 -3.64
N GLU A 19 -11.48 10.57 -3.24
CA GLU A 19 -12.48 11.17 -4.13
C GLU A 19 -11.89 11.73 -5.43
N GLY A 20 -10.69 12.34 -5.36
CA GLY A 20 -9.95 12.85 -6.51
C GLY A 20 -9.54 11.76 -7.50
N CYS A 21 -9.35 10.52 -7.05
CA CYS A 21 -8.88 9.41 -7.87
C CYS A 21 -9.98 8.64 -8.60
N LEU A 22 -11.26 8.80 -8.21
CA LEU A 22 -12.38 8.00 -8.73
C LEU A 22 -12.53 8.05 -10.25
N HIS A 23 -12.23 9.21 -10.83
CA HIS A 23 -12.42 9.46 -12.25
C HIS A 23 -11.26 8.99 -13.14
N LEU A 24 -10.17 8.48 -12.56
CA LEU A 24 -9.00 8.04 -13.31
C LEU A 24 -9.28 6.69 -14.00
N PRO A 25 -8.85 6.50 -15.27
CA PRO A 25 -9.04 5.24 -15.99
C PRO A 25 -8.47 4.03 -15.23
N TYR A 26 -7.31 4.20 -14.60
CA TYR A 26 -6.63 3.11 -13.91
C TYR A 26 -7.34 2.73 -12.60
N THR A 27 -7.84 3.71 -11.84
CA THR A 27 -8.73 3.46 -10.68
C THR A 27 -9.95 2.63 -11.07
N ARG A 28 -10.65 3.02 -12.15
CA ARG A 28 -11.82 2.27 -12.65
C ARG A 28 -11.45 0.85 -13.06
N GLU A 29 -10.28 0.68 -13.67
CA GLU A 29 -9.77 -0.64 -14.05
C GLU A 29 -9.49 -1.51 -12.83
N ILE A 30 -8.83 -0.98 -11.80
CA ILE A 30 -8.52 -1.69 -10.55
C ILE A 30 -9.83 -2.12 -9.88
N ILE A 31 -10.78 -1.20 -9.69
CA ILE A 31 -12.08 -1.50 -9.07
C ILE A 31 -12.80 -2.64 -9.81
N ARG A 32 -12.88 -2.54 -11.15
CA ARG A 32 -13.55 -3.53 -12.00
C ARG A 32 -12.91 -4.92 -11.89
N ARG A 33 -11.58 -4.99 -11.83
CA ARG A 33 -10.83 -6.26 -11.77
C ARG A 33 -10.84 -6.86 -10.37
N ALA A 34 -10.68 -6.04 -9.34
CA ALA A 34 -10.60 -6.48 -7.95
C ALA A 34 -11.93 -7.05 -7.44
N LYS A 35 -13.07 -6.46 -7.86
CA LYS A 35 -14.42 -6.87 -7.40
C LYS A 35 -14.56 -6.91 -5.88
N LEU A 36 -13.87 -5.99 -5.20
CA LEU A 36 -13.91 -5.81 -3.75
C LEU A 36 -14.87 -4.67 -3.37
N PRO A 37 -15.39 -4.65 -2.14
CA PRO A 37 -16.06 -3.48 -1.58
C PRO A 37 -15.17 -2.23 -1.70
N VAL A 38 -15.76 -1.14 -2.20
CA VAL A 38 -15.08 0.14 -2.39
C VAL A 38 -15.66 1.16 -1.42
N GLN A 39 -14.80 1.82 -0.65
CA GLN A 39 -15.14 2.95 0.21
C GLN A 39 -14.47 4.20 -0.35
N VAL A 40 -15.27 5.26 -0.55
CA VAL A 40 -14.73 6.55 -0.99
C VAL A 40 -14.37 7.37 0.25
N ILE A 41 -13.16 7.90 0.28
CA ILE A 41 -12.68 8.77 1.35
C ILE A 41 -12.34 10.16 0.79
N LYS A 42 -12.40 11.19 1.64
CA LYS A 42 -12.05 12.55 1.22
C LYS A 42 -10.56 12.66 0.93
N GLN A 43 -10.19 13.65 0.14
CA GLN A 43 -8.80 13.94 -0.19
C GLN A 43 -7.93 14.08 1.08
N GLY A 44 -6.95 13.19 1.25
CA GLY A 44 -5.98 13.23 2.34
C GLY A 44 -6.46 12.58 3.63
N GLN A 45 -7.65 11.98 3.62
CA GLN A 45 -8.09 11.12 4.71
C GLN A 45 -7.44 9.74 4.63
N SER A 46 -7.45 9.07 5.77
CA SER A 46 -6.92 7.72 5.93
C SER A 46 -8.07 6.73 6.10
N PRO A 47 -7.91 5.47 5.64
CA PRO A 47 -8.79 4.38 5.99
C PRO A 47 -9.01 4.28 7.51
N GLU A 48 -10.27 4.16 7.93
CA GLU A 48 -10.61 3.89 9.33
C GLU A 48 -10.38 2.42 9.65
N ILE A 49 -9.27 2.12 10.32
CA ILE A 49 -8.92 0.76 10.75
C ILE A 49 -9.15 0.64 12.25
N ALA A 50 -10.01 -0.29 12.67
CA ALA A 50 -10.35 -0.49 14.08
C ALA A 50 -9.11 -0.78 14.94
N GLY A 51 -9.07 -0.18 16.14
CA GLY A 51 -7.94 -0.27 17.06
C GLY A 51 -6.90 0.84 16.86
N GLN A 52 -5.74 0.69 17.51
CA GLN A 52 -4.64 1.66 17.47
C GLN A 52 -3.40 1.04 16.86
N TYR A 53 -2.63 1.82 16.11
CA TYR A 53 -1.32 1.42 15.61
C TYR A 53 -0.34 1.26 16.78
N PRO A 54 0.52 0.21 16.82
CA PRO A 54 0.69 -0.85 15.82
C PRO A 54 -0.21 -2.08 16.01
N ASN A 55 -1.07 -2.13 17.03
CA ASN A 55 -1.91 -3.30 17.34
C ASN A 55 -2.93 -3.63 16.25
N ASN A 56 -3.31 -2.66 15.41
CA ASN A 56 -4.21 -2.85 14.27
C ASN A 56 -3.49 -3.16 12.95
N LEU A 57 -2.17 -3.41 12.97
CA LEU A 57 -1.37 -3.63 11.76
C LEU A 57 -1.87 -4.82 10.94
N SER A 58 -2.07 -5.99 11.55
CA SER A 58 -2.54 -7.18 10.85
C SER A 58 -3.91 -6.95 10.19
N LEU A 59 -4.80 -6.22 10.87
CA LEU A 59 -6.12 -5.85 10.32
C LEU A 59 -5.97 -4.89 9.14
N GLY A 60 -5.17 -3.84 9.28
CA GLY A 60 -4.99 -2.83 8.23
C GLY A 60 -4.37 -3.37 6.95
N LYS A 61 -3.54 -4.43 7.04
CA LYS A 61 -2.95 -5.10 5.86
C LYS A 61 -3.98 -5.73 4.91
N HIS A 62 -5.25 -5.82 5.32
CA HIS A 62 -6.35 -6.26 4.46
C HIS A 62 -7.01 -5.11 3.66
N HIS A 63 -6.56 -3.87 3.87
CA HIS A 63 -7.10 -2.67 3.23
C HIS A 63 -6.09 -2.06 2.26
N LEU A 64 -6.55 -1.75 1.05
CA LEU A 64 -5.78 -1.07 0.02
C LEU A 64 -6.40 0.29 -0.31
N LEU A 65 -5.62 1.35 -0.17
CA LEU A 65 -5.95 2.71 -0.54
C LEU A 65 -5.43 3.04 -1.95
N LEU A 66 -6.31 3.53 -2.82
CA LEU A 66 -5.96 4.18 -4.09
C LEU A 66 -5.99 5.70 -3.88
N ALA A 67 -4.84 6.35 -4.04
CA ALA A 67 -4.64 7.76 -3.72
C ALA A 67 -3.70 8.43 -4.71
N GLU A 68 -3.71 9.76 -4.75
CA GLU A 68 -2.73 10.51 -5.53
C GLU A 68 -1.37 10.48 -4.81
N ASN A 69 -0.27 10.30 -5.54
CA ASN A 69 1.06 10.45 -4.95
C ASN A 69 1.36 11.92 -4.68
N ARG A 70 1.44 12.30 -3.40
CA ARG A 70 1.83 13.66 -2.96
C ARG A 70 3.30 13.81 -2.63
N GLY A 71 4.05 12.71 -2.64
CA GLY A 71 5.49 12.70 -2.37
C GLY A 71 6.32 12.59 -3.64
N THR A 72 7.63 12.44 -3.46
CA THR A 72 8.56 12.25 -4.59
C THR A 72 8.33 10.88 -5.24
N PHE A 73 7.87 10.91 -6.51
CA PHE A 73 7.59 9.69 -7.28
C PHE A 73 8.86 8.94 -7.69
N PHE A 74 9.90 9.68 -8.09
CA PHE A 74 11.19 9.12 -8.47
C PHE A 74 12.28 9.68 -7.55
N LYS A 75 12.83 8.83 -6.69
CA LYS A 75 13.74 9.25 -5.60
C LYS A 75 14.97 8.35 -5.54
N PRO A 76 16.13 8.84 -5.06
CA PRO A 76 17.28 7.98 -4.83
C PRO A 76 16.96 6.91 -3.78
N CYS A 77 17.58 5.75 -3.92
CA CYS A 77 17.62 4.75 -2.84
C CYS A 77 18.26 5.40 -1.60
N PRO A 78 17.73 5.17 -0.38
CA PRO A 78 18.30 5.77 0.84
C PRO A 78 19.77 5.39 1.09
N GLY A 79 20.29 4.37 0.40
CA GLY A 79 21.66 3.90 0.55
C GLY A 79 21.90 3.27 1.92
N THR A 80 23.03 2.59 2.04
CA THR A 80 23.50 2.05 3.32
C THR A 80 24.88 2.64 3.59
N ARG A 81 25.09 3.13 4.82
CA ARG A 81 26.29 3.90 5.17
C ARG A 81 27.61 3.18 4.89
N GLU A 82 27.63 1.86 5.04
CA GLU A 82 28.82 1.02 4.93
C GLU A 82 29.16 0.60 3.49
N TYR A 83 28.32 0.94 2.50
CA TYR A 83 28.48 0.51 1.11
C TYR A 83 28.67 1.71 0.18
N ARG A 84 29.37 1.49 -0.94
CA ARG A 84 29.47 2.50 -2.00
C ARG A 84 28.10 2.66 -2.66
N CYS A 85 27.58 3.88 -2.68
CA CYS A 85 26.34 4.21 -3.37
C CYS A 85 26.44 3.84 -4.86
N CYS A 86 25.41 3.16 -5.37
CA CYS A 86 25.26 2.78 -6.77
C CYS A 86 24.33 3.73 -7.55
N ASP A 87 23.91 4.82 -6.93
CA ASP A 87 23.00 5.85 -7.47
C ASP A 87 21.67 5.30 -8.01
N TYR A 88 21.24 4.15 -7.48
CA TYR A 88 20.00 3.52 -7.85
C TYR A 88 18.80 4.39 -7.47
N GLN A 89 17.78 4.38 -8.31
CA GLN A 89 16.57 5.17 -8.15
C GLN A 89 15.36 4.26 -7.90
N VAL A 90 14.45 4.73 -7.06
CA VAL A 90 13.23 4.04 -6.67
C VAL A 90 12.03 4.76 -7.27
N LEU A 91 11.23 4.02 -8.04
CA LEU A 91 9.90 4.44 -8.47
C LEU A 91 8.90 4.12 -7.37
N ASN A 92 8.38 5.14 -6.70
CA ASN A 92 7.46 5.01 -5.58
C ASN A 92 6.01 4.89 -6.08
N ILE A 93 5.60 3.68 -6.44
CA ILE A 93 4.24 3.38 -6.94
C ILE A 93 3.23 3.01 -5.84
N GLY A 94 3.71 2.78 -4.61
CA GLY A 94 2.87 2.37 -3.51
C GLY A 94 3.67 2.05 -2.26
N MET A 95 2.96 1.80 -1.16
CA MET A 95 3.53 1.54 0.17
C MET A 95 2.74 0.43 0.88
N GLY A 96 3.43 -0.33 1.74
CA GLY A 96 2.85 -1.44 2.50
C GLY A 96 2.92 -2.78 1.77
N CYS A 97 2.34 -3.81 2.39
CA CYS A 97 2.33 -5.17 1.87
C CYS A 97 1.17 -5.96 2.50
N PRO A 98 0.47 -6.85 1.77
CA PRO A 98 -0.61 -7.67 2.34
C PRO A 98 -0.07 -8.84 3.18
N MET A 99 1.24 -9.05 3.22
CA MET A 99 1.88 -10.13 3.98
C MET A 99 2.15 -9.74 5.43
N ASP A 100 1.88 -10.65 6.36
CA ASP A 100 2.12 -10.45 7.78
C ASP A 100 3.40 -11.12 8.29
N CYS A 101 4.53 -10.78 7.66
CA CYS A 101 5.83 -11.34 8.05
C CYS A 101 6.30 -10.74 9.38
N VAL A 102 6.63 -11.60 10.34
CA VAL A 102 7.20 -11.23 11.65
C VAL A 102 8.55 -10.52 11.56
N TYR A 103 9.27 -10.68 10.44
CA TYR A 103 10.58 -10.08 10.17
C TYR A 103 10.50 -8.87 9.23
N CYS A 104 9.31 -8.31 9.00
CA CYS A 104 9.11 -7.26 8.01
C CYS A 104 9.74 -5.94 8.46
N ILE A 105 10.79 -5.51 7.76
CA ILE A 105 11.44 -4.22 8.01
C ILE A 105 10.50 -3.03 7.81
N LEU A 106 9.52 -3.14 6.91
CA LEU A 106 8.58 -2.03 6.65
C LEU A 106 7.77 -1.64 7.89
N GLN A 107 7.58 -2.56 8.84
CA GLN A 107 6.88 -2.26 10.10
C GLN A 107 7.63 -1.21 10.95
N ALA A 108 8.95 -1.10 10.79
CA ALA A 108 9.76 -0.07 11.44
C ALA A 108 9.81 1.26 10.66
N TYR A 109 9.49 1.24 9.37
CA TYR A 109 9.59 2.42 8.48
C TYR A 109 8.25 3.11 8.23
N LEU A 110 7.16 2.34 8.18
CA LEU A 110 5.82 2.85 7.93
C LEU A 110 5.11 3.15 9.26
N ASN A 111 4.25 4.16 9.23
CA ASN A 111 3.49 4.62 10.40
C ASN A 111 1.97 4.41 10.24
N ASN A 112 1.57 3.68 9.20
CA ASN A 112 0.18 3.39 8.87
C ASN A 112 -0.03 1.87 8.67
N PRO A 113 -1.18 1.32 9.10
CA PRO A 113 -1.43 -0.11 9.01
C PRO A 113 -1.96 -0.59 7.64
N TRP A 114 -2.34 0.31 6.72
CA TRP A 114 -2.92 -0.05 5.41
C TRP A 114 -1.91 0.03 4.25
N MET A 115 -2.24 -0.61 3.14
CA MET A 115 -1.48 -0.47 1.89
C MET A 115 -1.96 0.75 1.10
N SER A 116 -1.06 1.40 0.39
CA SER A 116 -1.39 2.49 -0.54
C SER A 116 -0.83 2.17 -1.92
N PHE A 117 -1.59 2.46 -2.96
CA PHE A 117 -1.16 2.37 -4.34
C PHE A 117 -1.50 3.69 -5.03
N PHE A 118 -0.53 4.26 -5.74
CA PHE A 118 -0.69 5.57 -6.34
C PHE A 118 -1.17 5.45 -7.78
N VAL A 119 -2.26 6.17 -8.08
CA VAL A 119 -2.98 6.14 -9.37
C VAL A 119 -2.94 7.49 -10.07
#